data_AF-A0A529M5R9-F1
#
_entry.id   AF-A0A529M5R9-F1
#
_cell.length_a   1.000
_cell.length_b   1.000
_cell.length_c   1.000
_cell.angle_alpha   90.00
_cell.angle_beta   90.00
_cell.angle_gamma   90.00
#
_symmetry.space_group_name_H-M   'P 1'
#
loop_
_entity.id
_entity.type
_entity.pdbx_description
1 polymer ?
#
loop_
_entity_poly.entity_id
_entity_poly.type
_entity_poly.pdbx_seq_one_letter_code
_entity_poly.pdbx_strand_id
1 'polypeptide(L)'
;GEMRTIGVRPEDLLAATEAAPGTAPARVNSIVFHGRTLRLHAELGQGAPVVIDAPRQAEGSQFSVGDVAHISLRRGANCPVLPG
;
A
#
# COMPACT_ATOMS: atom_id res chain seq x y z
N GLY A 1 -0.46 22.87 10.16
CA GLY A 1 -1.67 22.13 9.74
C GLY A 1 -1.99 21.12 10.80
N GLU A 2 -3.26 20.93 11.14
CA GLU A 2 -3.70 19.95 12.13
C GLU A 2 -3.54 18.52 11.56
N MET A 3 -2.96 17.61 12.34
CA MET A 3 -2.83 16.21 11.95
C MET A 3 -4.21 15.55 11.97
N ARG A 4 -4.53 14.78 10.93
CA ARG A 4 -5.77 14.00 10.81
C ARG A 4 -5.42 12.56 10.48
N THR A 5 -6.17 11.64 11.06
CA THR A 5 -6.11 10.22 10.69
C THR A 5 -7.17 9.95 9.63
N ILE A 6 -6.79 9.27 8.56
CA ILE A 6 -7.74 8.78 7.55
C ILE A 6 -7.77 7.25 7.58
N GLY A 7 -8.97 6.69 7.44
CA GLY A 7 -9.13 5.27 7.16
C GLY A 7 -8.94 5.04 5.66
N VAL A 8 -8.09 4.08 5.30
CA VAL A 8 -7.93 3.65 3.91
C VAL A 8 -8.06 2.14 3.87
N ARG A 9 -8.84 1.62 2.92
CA ARG A 9 -8.95 0.17 2.74
C ARG A 9 -7.74 -0.36 1.96
N PRO A 10 -7.22 -1.56 2.26
CA PRO A 10 -6.07 -2.11 1.54
C PRO A 10 -6.26 -2.19 0.02
N GLU A 11 -7.47 -2.51 -0.45
CA GLU A 11 -7.82 -2.58 -1.88
C GLU A 11 -7.92 -1.23 -2.58
N ASP A 12 -7.93 -0.13 -1.83
CA ASP A 12 -7.91 1.23 -2.35
C ASP A 12 -6.49 1.81 -2.47
N LEU A 13 -5.48 1.06 -2.03
CA LEU A 13 -4.07 1.40 -2.25
C LEU A 13 -3.54 0.70 -3.50
N LEU A 14 -2.76 1.42 -4.28
CA LEU A 14 -2.05 0.92 -5.45
C LEU A 14 -0.56 0.86 -5.14
N ALA A 15 0.11 -0.21 -5.56
CA ALA A 15 1.55 -0.36 -5.47
C ALA A 15 2.17 -0.43 -6.87
N ALA A 16 3.19 0.39 -7.11
CA ALA A 16 4.00 0.38 -8.32
C ALA A 16 5.47 0.12 -7.99
N THR A 17 6.24 -0.42 -8.93
CA THR A 17 7.69 -0.61 -8.79
C THR A 17 8.48 0.66 -9.05
N GLU A 18 7.88 1.66 -9.68
CA GLU A 18 8.51 2.92 -10.07
C GLU A 18 7.89 4.12 -9.37
N ALA A 19 8.72 5.11 -9.06
CA ALA A 19 8.29 6.37 -8.47
C ALA A 19 7.47 7.19 -9.48
N ALA A 20 6.36 7.76 -9.01
CA ALA A 20 5.57 8.71 -9.77
C ALA A 20 5.06 9.86 -8.87
N PRO A 21 4.70 11.02 -9.45
CA PRO A 21 4.07 12.10 -8.69
C PRO A 21 2.86 11.61 -7.89
N GLY A 22 2.79 11.98 -6.61
CA GLY A 22 1.70 11.56 -5.72
C GLY A 22 1.85 10.15 -5.14
N THR A 23 3.00 9.48 -5.34
CA THR A 23 3.32 8.23 -4.66
C THR A 23 4.20 8.45 -3.43
N ALA A 24 4.08 7.57 -2.45
CA ALA A 24 4.94 7.51 -1.27
C ALA A 24 5.70 6.17 -1.26
N PRO A 25 7.02 6.17 -1.01
CA PRO A 25 7.78 4.93 -0.92
C PRO A 25 7.42 4.15 0.35
N ALA A 26 7.20 2.85 0.20
CA ALA A 26 6.96 1.90 1.29
C ALA A 26 7.87 0.68 1.14
N ARG A 27 8.57 0.30 2.21
CA ARG A 27 9.41 -0.91 2.21
C ARG A 27 8.55 -2.13 2.50
N VAL A 28 8.59 -3.13 1.62
CA VAL A 28 7.81 -4.37 1.77
C VAL A 28 8.50 -5.27 2.82
N ASN A 29 7.77 -5.60 3.88
CA ASN A 29 8.25 -6.43 4.98
C ASN A 29 7.81 -7.89 4.86
N SER A 30 6.59 -8.13 4.39
CA SER A 30 6.07 -9.48 4.13
C SER A 30 4.99 -9.48 3.08
N ILE A 31 4.83 -10.61 2.40
CA ILE A 31 3.82 -10.82 1.35
C ILE A 31 3.05 -12.09 1.69
N VAL A 32 1.72 -11.98 1.75
CA VAL A 32 0.85 -13.12 2.07
C VAL A 32 -0.25 -13.29 1.02
N PHE A 33 -0.67 -14.53 0.78
CA PHE A 33 -1.81 -14.80 -0.10
C PHE A 33 -3.13 -14.42 0.59
N HIS A 34 -3.99 -13.68 -0.10
CA HIS A 34 -5.30 -13.27 0.41
C HIS A 34 -6.38 -13.45 -0.65
N GLY A 35 -6.96 -14.65 -0.72
CA GLY A 35 -7.97 -14.99 -1.72
C GLY A 35 -7.44 -14.82 -3.15
N ARG A 36 -7.93 -13.81 -3.87
CA ARG A 36 -7.53 -13.51 -5.26
C ARG A 36 -6.42 -12.46 -5.37
N THR A 37 -6.00 -11.88 -4.24
CA THR A 37 -4.96 -10.84 -4.17
C THR A 37 -3.77 -11.35 -3.36
N LEU A 38 -2.68 -10.60 -3.44
CA LEU A 38 -1.55 -10.68 -2.54
C LEU A 38 -1.60 -9.48 -1.61
N ARG A 39 -1.44 -9.70 -0.32
CA ARG A 39 -1.39 -8.62 0.66
C ARG A 39 0.06 -8.32 1.01
N LEU A 40 0.46 -7.08 0.71
CA LEU A 40 1.75 -6.52 1.07
C LEU A 40 1.61 -5.88 2.44
N HIS A 41 2.41 -6.32 3.40
CA HIS A 41 2.67 -5.57 4.62
C HIS A 41 3.93 -4.76 4.41
N ALA A 42 3.81 -3.44 4.49
CA ALA A 42 4.91 -2.53 4.20
C ALA A 42 4.97 -1.42 5.26
N GLU A 43 6.08 -0.67 5.24
CA GLU A 43 6.28 0.49 6.12
C GLU A 43 6.56 1.74 5.29
N LEU A 44 5.80 2.80 5.55
CA LEU A 44 5.99 4.13 5.00
C LEU A 44 6.97 4.93 5.87
N GLY A 45 7.85 5.69 5.24
CA GLY A 45 8.67 6.72 5.89
C GLY A 45 9.29 6.26 7.22
N GLN A 46 8.92 6.91 8.32
CA GLN A 46 9.43 6.65 9.68
C GLN A 46 8.84 5.39 10.35
N GLY A 47 8.52 4.33 9.58
CA GLY A 47 8.02 3.06 10.11
C GLY A 47 6.50 3.00 10.30
N ALA A 48 5.72 3.87 9.64
CA ALA A 48 4.27 3.81 9.70
C ALA A 48 3.77 2.57 8.91
N PRO A 49 3.14 1.58 9.55
CA PRO A 49 2.73 0.36 8.86
C PRO A 49 1.58 0.65 7.89
N VAL A 50 1.63 0.04 6.71
CA VAL A 50 0.60 0.11 5.68
C VAL A 50 0.37 -1.29 5.11
N VAL A 51 -0.88 -1.58 4.77
CA VAL A 51 -1.30 -2.85 4.18
C VAL A 51 -1.93 -2.57 2.82
N ILE A 52 -1.42 -3.20 1.77
CA ILE A 52 -1.88 -3.01 0.38
C ILE A 52 -2.30 -4.35 -0.21
N ASP A 53 -3.45 -4.39 -0.88
CA ASP A 53 -3.84 -5.56 -1.68
C ASP A 53 -3.44 -5.35 -3.15
N ALA A 54 -2.49 -6.16 -3.61
CA ALA A 54 -1.96 -6.15 -4.97
C ALA A 54 -2.53 -7.33 -5.80
N PRO A 55 -2.67 -7.18 -7.13
CA PRO A 55 -3.05 -8.29 -8.00
C PRO A 55 -2.04 -9.44 -7.91
N ARG A 56 -2.55 -10.68 -7.93
CA ARG A 56 -1.70 -11.85 -8.15
C ARG A 56 -1.39 -11.97 -9.64
N GLN A 57 -0.12 -11.90 -10.03
CA GLN A 57 0.30 -12.18 -11.40
C GLN A 57 0.42 -13.69 -11.61
N ALA A 58 0.39 -14.14 -12.88
CA ALA A 58 0.50 -15.55 -13.22
C ALA A 58 1.79 -16.21 -12.68
N GLU A 59 2.88 -15.43 -12.61
CA GLU A 59 4.18 -15.88 -12.07
C GLU A 59 4.41 -15.53 -10.58
N GLY A 60 3.42 -14.94 -9.89
CA GLY A 60 3.51 -14.64 -8.47
C GLY A 60 3.29 -13.17 -8.12
N SER A 61 4.10 -12.65 -7.19
CA SER A 61 4.08 -11.25 -6.77
C SER A 61 5.00 -10.43 -7.66
N GLN A 62 4.58 -9.22 -8.04
CA GLN A 62 5.48 -8.23 -8.66
C GLN A 62 6.54 -7.71 -7.66
N PHE A 63 6.31 -7.90 -6.36
CA PHE A 63 7.17 -7.44 -5.28
C PHE A 63 7.77 -8.62 -4.50
N SER A 64 8.94 -8.40 -3.93
CA SER A 64 9.62 -9.25 -2.96
C SER A 64 9.78 -8.55 -1.61
N VAL A 65 10.08 -9.32 -0.56
CA VAL A 65 10.44 -8.74 0.74
C VAL A 65 11.75 -7.96 0.59
N GLY A 66 11.76 -6.73 1.12
CA GLY A 66 12.87 -5.80 1.03
C GLY A 66 12.75 -4.80 -0.12
N ASP A 67 11.86 -5.04 -1.09
CA ASP A 67 11.60 -4.11 -2.19
C ASP A 67 10.99 -2.80 -1.67
N VAL A 68 11.19 -1.73 -2.44
CA VAL A 68 10.49 -0.47 -2.24
C VAL A 68 9.33 -0.39 -3.24
N ALA A 69 8.11 -0.41 -2.72
CA ALA A 69 6.89 -0.16 -3.48
C ALA A 69 6.52 1.32 -3.41
N HIS A 70 6.11 1.90 -4.52
CA HIS A 70 5.59 3.26 -4.59
C HIS A 70 4.07 3.24 -4.49
N ILE A 71 3.57 3.68 -3.33
CA ILE A 71 2.17 3.55 -2.94
C ILE A 71 1.40 4.82 -3.27
N SER A 72 0.22 4.68 -3.85
CA SER A 72 -0.72 5.77 -4.06
C SER A 72 -2.16 5.36 -3.74
N LEU A 73 -3.03 6.34 -3.60
CA LEU A 73 -4.46 6.10 -3.42
C LEU A 73 -5.13 5.92 -4.79
N ARG A 74 -5.94 4.87 -4.94
CA ARG A 74 -6.79 4.66 -6.12
C ARG A 74 -7.72 5.86 -6.30
N ARG A 75 -7.84 6.35 -7.54
CA ARG A 75 -8.77 7.45 -7.85
C ARG A 75 -10.20 7.07 -7.45
N GLY A 76 -10.83 7.94 -6.65
CA GLY A 76 -12.20 7.74 -6.16
C GLY A 76 -12.32 6.79 -4.96
N ALA A 77 -11.21 6.42 -4.32
CA ALA A 77 -11.25 5.76 -3.02
C ALA A 77 -11.96 6.64 -1.98
N ASN A 78 -12.74 6.00 -1.10
CA ASN A 78 -13.43 6.69 -0.02
C ASN A 78 -12.62 6.57 1.26
N CYS A 79 -12.02 7.67 1.70
CA CYS A 79 -11.16 7.72 2.87
C CYS A 79 -11.84 8.53 3.98
N PRO A 80 -12.59 7.90 4.91
CA PRO A 80 -13.19 8.62 6.02
C PRO A 80 -12.10 9.22 6.92
N VAL A 81 -12.32 10.44 7.39
CA VAL A 81 -11.52 11.02 8.47
C VAL A 81 -11.96 10.35 9.77
N LEU A 82 -10.99 9.77 10.49
CA LEU A 82 -11.25 9.12 11.76
C LEU A 82 -11.11 10.13 12.90
N PRO A 83 -11.92 10.01 13.97
CA PRO A 83 -11.72 10.80 15.18
C PRO A 83 -10.35 10.47 15.78
N GLY A 84 -9.64 11.50 16.23
CA GLY A 84 -8.36 11.41 16.92
C GLY A 84 -8.52 11.40 18.43
#